data_AF-A0A3R6KTA3-F1
#
_entry.id   AF-A0A3R6KTA3-F1
#
_cell.length_a   1.000
_cell.length_b   1.000
_cell.length_c   1.000
_cell.angle_alpha   90.00
_cell.angle_beta   90.00
_cell.angle_gamma   90.00
#
_symmetry.space_group_name_H-M   'P 1'
#
loop_
_entity.id
_entity.type
_entity.pdbx_description
1 polymer ?
#
loop_
_entity_poly.entity_id
_entity_poly.type
_entity_poly.pdbx_seq_one_letter_code
_entity_poly.pdbx_strand_id
1 'polypeptide(L)'
;MLKAMLSQPMARKTDEEIVSWLNQHIFFESGYDITEGPFPLPATIGEGFRFQSLDFFNKNVVDYVTKASRKNGKRVLRFRISTFIGLCGGACHYFCKAYSAIHNTDVNDASHYISGYITDVDDKAIDIPSESRSLAFDIGVPLTKEMIQRDMGHYEYSEVGDCGTALRSKDDFYEVIEKLKEVFDMEQWSFEIDE
;
A
#
# COMPACT_ATOMS: atom_id res chain seq x y z
N MET A 1 -37.78 20.52 24.55
CA MET A 1 -36.41 20.06 24.88
C MET A 1 -36.19 18.71 24.21
N LEU A 2 -35.55 18.70 23.05
CA LEU A 2 -35.22 17.48 22.32
C LEU A 2 -33.88 16.97 22.86
N LYS A 3 -33.90 15.86 23.61
CA LYS A 3 -32.67 15.16 24.02
C LYS A 3 -32.00 14.65 22.74
N ALA A 4 -30.84 15.22 22.41
CA ALA A 4 -29.96 14.65 21.40
C ALA A 4 -29.57 13.25 21.87
N MET A 5 -30.06 12.22 21.16
CA MET A 5 -29.52 10.87 21.27
C MET A 5 -28.13 10.94 20.64
N LEU A 6 -27.11 11.02 21.49
CA LEU A 6 -25.75 10.71 21.12
C LEU A 6 -25.78 9.28 20.58
N SER A 7 -25.63 9.15 19.26
CA SER A 7 -25.31 7.89 18.62
C SER A 7 -24.05 7.37 19.31
N GLN A 8 -24.18 6.24 20.00
CA GLN A 8 -23.03 5.54 20.56
C GLN A 8 -22.06 5.27 19.40
N PRO A 9 -20.74 5.49 19.57
CA PRO A 9 -19.78 5.03 18.59
C PRO A 9 -19.96 3.51 18.49
N MET A 10 -20.36 3.03 17.32
CA MET A 10 -20.35 1.59 17.05
C MET A 10 -18.93 1.12 17.34
N ALA A 11 -18.80 0.19 18.29
CA ALA A 11 -17.53 -0.38 18.68
C ALA A 11 -16.79 -0.85 17.41
N ARG A 12 -15.72 -0.15 17.03
CA ARG A 12 -14.76 -0.62 16.03
C ARG A 12 -14.25 -1.97 16.54
N LYS A 13 -14.24 -3.00 15.67
CA LYS A 13 -13.36 -4.18 15.84
C LYS A 13 -12.03 -3.69 16.40
N THR A 14 -11.59 -4.22 17.53
CA THR A 14 -10.45 -3.67 18.26
C THR A 14 -9.26 -3.58 17.32
N ASP A 15 -8.47 -2.50 17.37
CA ASP A 15 -7.34 -2.28 16.45
C ASP A 15 -6.41 -3.51 16.36
N GLU A 16 -6.35 -4.33 17.42
CA GLU A 16 -5.69 -5.63 17.47
C GLU A 16 -6.22 -6.68 16.47
N GLU A 17 -7.54 -6.79 16.27
CA GLU A 17 -8.16 -7.72 15.30
C GLU A 17 -7.82 -7.29 13.87
N ILE A 18 -7.81 -5.98 13.62
CA ILE A 18 -7.47 -5.39 12.33
C ILE A 18 -5.98 -5.60 12.01
N VAL A 19 -5.10 -5.29 12.96
CA VAL A 19 -3.65 -5.51 12.82
C VAL A 19 -3.35 -6.99 12.62
N SER A 20 -4.00 -7.88 13.39
CA SER A 20 -3.85 -9.33 13.22
C SER A 20 -4.30 -9.80 11.84
N TRP A 21 -5.39 -9.24 11.30
CA TRP A 21 -5.85 -9.59 9.96
C TRP A 21 -4.88 -9.09 8.88
N LEU A 22 -4.37 -7.85 8.99
CA LEU A 22 -3.41 -7.29 8.04
C LEU A 22 -2.11 -8.09 8.01
N ASN A 23 -1.59 -8.50 9.16
CA ASN A 23 -0.38 -9.33 9.25
C ASN A 23 -0.55 -10.72 8.60
N GLN A 24 -1.77 -11.19 8.43
CA GLN A 24 -2.06 -12.48 7.79
C GLN A 24 -2.26 -12.35 6.27
N HIS A 25 -2.69 -11.18 5.77
CA HIS A 25 -3.19 -11.02 4.39
C HIS A 25 -2.40 -10.00 3.55
N ILE A 26 -1.49 -9.24 4.18
CA ILE A 26 -0.77 -8.16 3.53
C ILE A 26 0.72 -8.24 3.84
N PHE A 27 1.51 -8.13 2.78
CA PHE A 27 2.97 -8.19 2.85
C PHE A 27 3.53 -6.87 2.37
N PHE A 28 3.87 -5.98 3.31
CA PHE A 28 4.40 -4.67 2.98
C PHE A 28 5.80 -4.79 2.38
N GLU A 29 5.97 -4.21 1.19
CA GLU A 29 7.28 -4.04 0.55
C GLU A 29 8.01 -2.80 1.11
N SER A 30 7.27 -1.88 1.71
CA SER A 30 7.81 -0.62 2.24
C SER A 30 8.54 -0.82 3.56
N GLY A 31 9.59 -0.04 3.82
CA GLY A 31 10.22 0.07 5.14
C GLY A 31 9.40 0.83 6.18
N TYR A 32 8.10 1.03 5.96
CA TYR A 32 7.15 1.54 6.94
C TYR A 32 6.53 0.36 7.67
N ASP A 33 6.77 0.28 8.99
CA ASP A 33 6.18 -0.75 9.83
C ASP A 33 4.76 -0.34 10.22
N ILE A 34 3.77 -0.97 9.57
CA ILE A 34 2.36 -0.72 9.87
C ILE A 34 1.94 -1.23 11.25
N THR A 35 2.69 -2.15 11.87
CA THR A 35 2.36 -2.69 13.19
C THR A 35 2.66 -1.69 14.31
N GLU A 36 3.56 -0.74 14.05
CA GLU A 36 3.93 0.34 14.97
C GLU A 36 3.25 1.68 14.59
N GLY A 37 2.51 1.71 13.48
CA GLY A 37 1.84 2.90 12.94
C GLY A 37 0.46 3.18 13.54
N PRO A 38 -0.06 4.42 13.38
CA PRO A 38 -1.42 4.76 13.79
C PRO A 38 -2.49 4.05 12.94
N PHE A 39 -3.57 3.62 13.60
CA PHE A 39 -4.76 3.06 12.97
C PHE A 39 -6.00 3.96 13.15
N PRO A 40 -6.87 4.10 12.12
CA PRO A 40 -6.70 3.64 10.74
C PRO A 40 -5.51 4.32 10.04
N LEU A 41 -4.98 3.70 8.99
CA LEU A 41 -3.79 4.20 8.30
C LEU A 41 -4.03 5.63 7.76
N PRO A 42 -3.26 6.65 8.20
CA PRO A 42 -3.52 8.02 7.80
C PRO A 42 -3.16 8.25 6.32
N ALA A 43 -3.95 9.07 5.63
CA ALA A 43 -3.69 9.41 4.23
C ALA A 43 -2.44 10.29 4.03
N THR A 44 -1.71 10.63 5.08
CA THR A 44 -0.49 11.44 5.06
C THR A 44 0.81 10.63 5.21
N ILE A 45 0.75 9.29 5.35
CA ILE A 45 1.96 8.42 5.43
C ILE A 45 2.88 8.72 4.24
N GLY A 46 4.16 9.00 4.44
CA GLY A 46 5.01 9.29 3.29
C GLY A 46 5.15 10.77 2.93
N GLU A 47 4.30 11.66 3.45
CA GLU A 47 4.28 13.08 3.07
C GLU A 47 5.05 13.97 4.05
N GLY A 48 5.61 15.08 3.55
CA GLY A 48 6.13 16.17 4.36
C GLY A 48 7.65 16.18 4.57
N PHE A 49 8.39 15.19 4.08
CA PHE A 49 9.86 15.24 4.09
C PHE A 49 10.33 16.30 3.10
N ARG A 50 11.12 17.26 3.57
CA ARG A 50 11.63 18.39 2.79
C ARG A 50 13.12 18.30 2.60
N PHE A 51 13.58 18.60 1.39
CA PHE A 51 15.01 18.59 1.06
C PHE A 51 15.29 19.50 -0.13
N GLN A 52 16.56 19.88 -0.30
CA GLN A 52 17.04 20.62 -1.46
C GLN A 52 17.83 19.69 -2.37
N SER A 53 17.56 19.76 -3.67
CA SER A 53 18.27 19.01 -4.70
C SER A 53 18.57 19.94 -5.87
N LEU A 54 19.62 19.63 -6.62
CA LEU A 54 19.81 20.22 -7.94
C LEU A 54 18.75 19.64 -8.89
N ASP A 55 18.05 20.51 -9.61
CA ASP A 55 17.21 20.08 -10.72
C ASP A 55 18.11 19.62 -11.88
N PHE A 56 17.96 18.37 -12.29
CA PHE A 56 18.75 17.76 -13.36
C PHE A 56 18.55 18.46 -14.72
N PHE A 57 17.44 19.17 -14.93
CA PHE A 57 17.19 19.88 -16.19
C PHE A 57 17.91 21.24 -16.26
N ASN A 58 17.96 22.00 -15.17
CA ASN A 58 18.47 23.39 -15.19
C ASN A 58 19.60 23.69 -14.19
N LYS A 59 20.07 22.69 -13.44
CA LYS A 59 21.10 22.80 -12.37
C LYS A 59 20.82 23.91 -11.35
N ASN A 60 19.55 24.21 -11.12
CA ASN A 60 19.13 25.15 -10.09
C ASN A 60 18.84 24.41 -8.78
N VAL A 61 19.06 25.08 -7.64
CA VAL A 61 18.63 24.55 -6.34
C VAL A 61 17.11 24.64 -6.27
N VAL A 62 16.45 23.50 -6.05
CA VAL A 62 15.00 23.40 -5.92
C VAL A 62 14.66 22.79 -4.57
N ASP A 63 13.67 23.40 -3.90
CA ASP A 63 13.09 22.87 -2.67
C ASP A 63 12.03 21.83 -3.03
N TYR A 64 12.25 20.59 -2.62
CA TYR A 64 11.31 19.49 -2.80
C TYR A 64 10.62 19.11 -1.49
N VAL A 65 9.41 18.59 -1.62
CA VAL A 65 8.67 17.96 -0.52
C VAL A 65 8.03 16.66 -1.00
N THR A 66 8.04 15.63 -0.16
CA THR A 66 7.31 14.41 -0.45
C THR A 66 5.80 14.64 -0.39
N LYS A 67 5.08 14.30 -1.46
CA LYS A 67 3.62 14.45 -1.60
C LYS A 67 3.00 13.19 -2.20
N ALA A 68 1.82 12.84 -1.72
CA ALA A 68 1.06 11.71 -2.24
C ALA A 68 0.24 12.10 -3.48
N SER A 69 0.04 11.12 -4.37
CA SER A 69 -0.94 11.27 -5.44
C SER A 69 -2.37 11.31 -4.87
N ARG A 70 -3.14 12.33 -5.29
CA ARG A 70 -4.52 12.55 -4.84
C ARG A 70 -5.48 12.64 -6.02
N LYS A 71 -6.69 12.12 -5.83
CA LYS A 71 -7.83 12.27 -6.75
C LYS A 71 -9.05 12.74 -5.96
N ASN A 72 -9.67 13.82 -6.42
CA ASN A 72 -10.81 14.45 -5.73
C ASN A 72 -10.53 14.72 -4.23
N GLY A 73 -9.31 15.17 -3.90
CA GLY A 73 -8.86 15.44 -2.53
C GLY A 73 -8.42 14.21 -1.71
N LYS A 74 -8.81 13.00 -2.14
CA LYS A 74 -8.47 11.75 -1.45
C LYS A 74 -7.15 11.19 -1.95
N ARG A 75 -6.38 10.56 -1.08
CA ARG A 75 -5.17 9.83 -1.47
C ARG A 75 -5.53 8.57 -2.23
N VAL A 76 -4.82 8.30 -3.32
CA VAL A 76 -5.10 7.12 -4.14
C VAL A 76 -4.29 5.93 -3.66
N LEU A 77 -4.96 4.82 -3.35
CA LEU A 77 -4.38 3.49 -3.22
C LEU A 77 -4.77 2.68 -4.45
N ARG A 78 -3.78 2.31 -5.25
CA ARG A 78 -3.96 1.56 -6.51
C ARG A 78 -3.73 0.08 -6.28
N PHE A 79 -4.61 -0.75 -6.79
CA PHE A 79 -4.53 -2.20 -6.78
C PHE A 79 -4.23 -2.66 -8.19
N ARG A 80 -3.02 -3.16 -8.42
CA ARG A 80 -2.62 -3.71 -9.71
C ARG A 80 -2.77 -5.23 -9.67
N ILE A 81 -3.74 -5.74 -10.40
CA ILE A 81 -3.92 -7.18 -10.57
C ILE A 81 -3.12 -7.61 -11.80
N SER A 82 -2.22 -8.57 -11.61
CA SER A 82 -1.42 -9.15 -12.68
C SER A 82 -1.67 -10.64 -12.77
N THR A 83 -1.62 -11.16 -13.99
CA THR A 83 -1.77 -12.59 -14.25
C THR A 83 -0.47 -13.19 -14.74
N PHE A 84 -0.16 -14.37 -14.23
CA PHE A 84 0.97 -15.16 -14.68
C PHE A 84 0.51 -16.58 -14.95
N ILE A 85 0.67 -17.03 -16.20
CA ILE A 85 0.44 -18.42 -16.58
C ILE A 85 1.80 -19.10 -16.55
N GLY A 86 2.08 -19.81 -15.45
CA GLY A 86 3.38 -20.42 -15.18
C GLY A 86 3.51 -21.86 -15.68
N LEU A 87 4.72 -22.42 -15.55
CA LEU A 87 5.07 -23.81 -15.88
C LEU A 87 4.38 -24.87 -15.00
N CYS A 88 3.56 -24.46 -14.02
CA CYS A 88 2.72 -25.31 -13.18
C CYS A 88 1.50 -25.86 -13.95
N GLY A 89 1.73 -26.54 -15.08
CA GLY A 89 0.68 -27.22 -15.84
C GLY A 89 -0.37 -26.31 -16.50
N GLY A 90 -0.07 -25.03 -16.74
CA GLY A 90 -0.97 -24.09 -17.40
C GLY A 90 -2.00 -23.40 -16.49
N ALA A 91 -1.83 -23.49 -15.17
CA ALA A 91 -2.64 -22.73 -14.22
C ALA A 91 -2.38 -21.21 -14.37
N CYS A 92 -3.47 -20.43 -14.38
CA CYS A 92 -3.42 -18.98 -14.33
C CYS A 92 -3.35 -18.53 -12.87
N HIS A 93 -2.28 -17.83 -12.51
CA HIS A 93 -2.09 -17.26 -11.19
C HIS A 93 -2.40 -15.78 -11.23
N TYR A 94 -3.11 -15.29 -10.22
CA TYR A 94 -3.41 -13.88 -10.06
C TYR A 94 -2.62 -13.34 -8.87
N PHE A 95 -1.94 -12.21 -9.07
CA PHE A 95 -1.20 -11.47 -8.04
C PHE A 95 -1.78 -10.07 -7.95
N CYS A 96 -1.97 -9.55 -6.74
CA CYS A 96 -2.39 -8.16 -6.56
C CYS A 96 -1.37 -7.42 -5.71
N LYS A 97 -0.84 -6.36 -6.30
CA LYS A 97 0.03 -5.42 -5.61
C LYS A 97 -0.74 -4.14 -5.38
N ALA A 98 -0.88 -3.74 -4.12
CA ALA A 98 -1.39 -2.44 -3.77
C ALA A 98 -0.25 -1.44 -3.61
N TYR A 99 -0.41 -0.23 -4.12
CA TYR A 99 0.58 0.83 -3.93
C TYR A 99 -0.06 2.22 -3.93
N SER A 100 0.52 3.11 -3.13
CA SER A 100 0.19 4.54 -3.11
C SER A 100 1.48 5.33 -3.26
N ALA A 101 1.65 5.93 -4.44
CA ALA A 101 2.87 6.62 -4.83
C ALA A 101 3.08 7.91 -4.02
N ILE A 102 4.31 8.09 -3.57
CA ILE A 102 4.86 9.35 -3.10
C ILE A 102 5.79 9.92 -4.17
N HIS A 103 5.65 11.21 -4.44
CA HIS A 103 6.48 11.96 -5.36
C HIS A 103 7.29 13.00 -4.61
N ASN A 104 8.52 13.26 -5.08
CA ASN A 104 9.31 14.39 -4.62
C ASN A 104 8.92 15.59 -5.48
N THR A 105 8.00 16.41 -4.99
CA THR A 105 7.39 17.50 -5.74
C THR A 105 8.03 18.82 -5.39
N ASP A 106 8.32 19.63 -6.39
CA ASP A 106 8.79 21.00 -6.21
C ASP A 106 7.75 21.78 -5.37
N VAL A 107 8.21 22.47 -4.34
CA VAL A 107 7.36 23.26 -3.45
C VAL A 107 6.63 24.37 -4.21
N ASN A 108 7.25 24.90 -5.27
CA ASN A 108 6.76 26.04 -6.05
C ASN A 108 6.04 25.63 -7.35
N ASP A 109 6.25 24.42 -7.85
CA ASP A 109 5.59 23.89 -9.06
C ASP A 109 5.13 22.43 -8.88
N ALA A 110 3.83 22.24 -8.66
CA ALA A 110 3.27 20.91 -8.45
C ALA A 110 3.34 19.98 -9.68
N SER A 111 3.61 20.51 -10.87
CA SER A 111 3.82 19.71 -12.10
C SER A 111 5.25 19.18 -12.22
N HIS A 112 6.18 19.75 -11.46
CA HIS A 112 7.58 19.37 -11.44
C HIS A 112 7.86 18.39 -10.28
N TYR A 113 8.32 17.19 -10.62
CA TYR A 113 8.73 16.18 -9.65
C TYR A 113 9.97 15.42 -10.12
N ILE A 114 10.74 14.91 -9.17
CA ILE A 114 11.94 14.10 -9.42
C ILE A 114 11.82 12.71 -8.80
N SER A 115 12.52 11.75 -9.40
CA SER A 115 12.61 10.37 -8.95
C SER A 115 13.97 9.76 -9.31
N GLY A 116 14.29 8.59 -8.76
CA GLY A 116 15.56 7.90 -8.98
C GLY A 116 16.59 8.20 -7.89
N TYR A 117 17.87 8.22 -8.26
CA TYR A 117 18.95 8.57 -7.34
C TYR A 117 18.98 10.08 -7.15
N ILE A 118 18.65 10.53 -5.94
CA ILE A 118 18.50 11.95 -5.61
C ILE A 118 19.72 12.39 -4.80
N THR A 119 20.31 13.51 -5.19
CA THR A 119 21.44 14.12 -4.49
C THR A 119 21.09 15.49 -3.96
N ASP A 120 21.79 15.92 -2.92
CA ASP A 120 21.73 17.29 -2.44
C ASP A 120 22.51 18.25 -3.36
N VAL A 121 22.64 19.51 -2.92
CA VAL A 121 23.37 20.56 -3.63
C VAL A 121 24.88 20.35 -3.68
N ASP A 122 25.40 19.41 -2.89
CA ASP A 122 26.82 19.04 -2.79
C ASP A 122 27.10 17.67 -3.44
N ASP A 123 26.20 17.16 -4.30
CA ASP A 123 26.28 15.84 -4.97
C ASP A 123 26.25 14.63 -4.01
N LYS A 124 25.78 14.78 -2.77
CA LYS A 124 25.64 13.66 -1.82
C LYS A 124 24.28 13.01 -1.92
N ALA A 125 24.23 11.69 -1.81
CA ALA A 125 22.95 10.96 -1.77
C ALA A 125 22.05 11.48 -0.65
N ILE A 126 20.80 11.78 -0.99
CA ILE A 126 19.76 12.05 0.00
C ILE A 126 19.08 10.73 0.34
N ASP A 127 19.20 10.32 1.60
CA ASP A 127 18.45 9.18 2.11
C ASP A 127 17.07 9.65 2.58
N ILE A 128 16.04 9.30 1.81
CA ILE A 128 14.66 9.58 2.19
C ILE A 128 14.23 8.54 3.25
N PRO A 129 13.79 8.99 4.44
CA PRO A 129 13.35 8.11 5.52
C PRO A 129 12.34 7.09 5.05
N SER A 130 12.36 5.89 5.62
CA SER A 130 11.48 4.80 5.17
C SER A 130 10.00 5.14 5.39
N GLU A 131 9.63 5.90 6.43
CA GLU A 131 8.27 6.38 6.65
C GLU A 131 7.80 7.40 5.61
N SER A 132 8.74 7.98 4.85
CA SER A 132 8.50 8.95 3.78
C SER A 132 8.37 8.30 2.40
N ARG A 133 8.50 6.96 2.31
CA ARG A 133 8.44 6.22 1.04
C ARG A 133 7.01 5.83 0.69
N SER A 134 6.81 5.39 -0.55
CA SER A 134 5.52 4.90 -1.02
C SER A 134 5.02 3.74 -0.16
N LEU A 135 3.73 3.74 0.14
CA LEU A 135 3.06 2.58 0.71
C LEU A 135 2.92 1.55 -0.41
N ALA A 136 3.51 0.37 -0.26
CA ALA A 136 3.41 -0.71 -1.23
C ALA A 136 3.33 -2.05 -0.51
N PHE A 137 2.43 -2.91 -0.95
CA PHE A 137 2.25 -4.22 -0.37
C PHE A 137 1.63 -5.21 -1.34
N ASP A 138 2.01 -6.47 -1.20
CA ASP A 138 1.34 -7.58 -1.87
C ASP A 138 0.14 -8.04 -1.05
N ILE A 139 -0.94 -8.38 -1.75
CA ILE A 139 -2.11 -9.00 -1.15
C ILE A 139 -2.01 -10.50 -1.36
N GLY A 140 -2.01 -11.24 -0.25
CA GLY A 140 -2.05 -12.69 -0.24
C GLY A 140 -3.11 -13.19 0.73
N VAL A 141 -3.30 -14.49 0.76
CA VAL A 141 -4.05 -15.16 1.82
C VAL A 141 -3.13 -16.15 2.52
N PRO A 142 -3.24 -16.29 3.86
CA PRO A 142 -2.49 -17.31 4.55
C PRO A 142 -3.00 -18.68 4.08
N LEU A 143 -2.10 -19.56 3.66
CA LEU A 143 -2.47 -20.87 3.17
C LEU A 143 -3.15 -21.68 4.27
N THR A 144 -4.35 -22.17 3.99
CA THR A 144 -5.02 -23.13 4.87
C THR A 144 -4.58 -24.54 4.54
N LYS A 145 -4.75 -25.45 5.52
CA LYS A 145 -4.50 -26.89 5.31
C LYS A 145 -5.30 -27.44 4.13
N GLU A 146 -6.55 -26.99 3.96
CA GLU A 146 -7.39 -27.39 2.84
C GLU A 146 -6.84 -26.90 1.50
N MET A 147 -6.35 -25.66 1.43
CA MET A 147 -5.76 -25.10 0.21
C MET A 147 -4.51 -25.86 -0.23
N ILE A 148 -3.62 -26.19 0.73
CA ILE A 148 -2.41 -26.98 0.50
C ILE A 148 -2.77 -28.40 0.05
N GLN A 149 -3.68 -29.07 0.76
CA GLN A 149 -4.08 -30.45 0.44
C GLN A 149 -4.79 -30.57 -0.90
N ARG A 150 -5.58 -29.57 -1.28
CA ARG A 150 -6.28 -29.53 -2.56
C ARG A 150 -5.33 -29.37 -3.74
N ASP A 151 -4.11 -28.89 -3.51
CA ASP A 151 -3.15 -28.52 -4.54
C ASP A 151 -1.71 -28.70 -4.05
N MET A 152 -1.44 -29.93 -3.63
CA MET A 152 -0.13 -30.32 -3.10
C MET A 152 0.99 -30.15 -4.11
N GLY A 153 0.69 -30.08 -5.42
CA GLY A 153 1.71 -29.79 -6.43
C GLY A 153 2.14 -28.32 -6.44
N HIS A 154 1.21 -27.40 -6.20
CA HIS A 154 1.50 -25.96 -6.14
C HIS A 154 2.11 -25.53 -4.80
N TYR A 155 1.67 -26.16 -3.71
CA TYR A 155 2.06 -25.84 -2.33
C TYR A 155 2.88 -26.96 -1.67
N GLU A 156 3.61 -27.75 -2.46
CA GLU A 156 4.34 -28.96 -1.98
C GLU A 156 5.28 -28.64 -0.81
N TYR A 157 5.90 -27.46 -0.84
CA TYR A 157 6.87 -27.00 0.16
C TYR A 157 6.30 -25.93 1.09
N SER A 158 5.00 -25.66 1.00
CA SER A 158 4.37 -24.59 1.79
C SER A 158 3.74 -25.13 3.07
N GLU A 159 3.81 -24.33 4.13
CA GLU A 159 3.19 -24.60 5.41
C GLU A 159 1.89 -23.81 5.60
N VAL A 160 1.05 -24.24 6.55
CA VAL A 160 -0.15 -23.49 6.91
C VAL A 160 0.28 -22.13 7.48
N GLY A 161 -0.26 -21.05 6.91
CA GLY A 161 0.13 -19.69 7.25
C GLY A 161 1.13 -19.05 6.28
N ASP A 162 1.74 -19.81 5.37
CA ASP A 162 2.55 -19.24 4.29
C ASP A 162 1.70 -18.34 3.38
N CYS A 163 2.35 -17.38 2.71
CA CYS A 163 1.65 -16.50 1.79
C CYS A 163 1.27 -17.22 0.50
N GLY A 164 -0.02 -17.43 0.30
CA GLY A 164 -0.59 -17.76 -1.01
C GLY A 164 -0.73 -16.50 -1.86
N THR A 165 0.36 -16.00 -2.44
CA THR A 165 0.35 -14.82 -3.33
C THR A 165 -0.37 -15.04 -4.67
N ALA A 166 -0.64 -16.31 -5.01
CA ALA A 166 -1.36 -16.71 -6.22
C ALA A 166 -2.80 -17.08 -5.87
N LEU A 167 -3.70 -16.10 -5.84
CA LEU A 167 -5.13 -16.40 -5.69
C LEU A 167 -5.64 -17.08 -6.96
N ARG A 168 -6.65 -17.95 -6.79
CA ARG A 168 -7.17 -18.81 -7.87
C ARG A 168 -8.11 -18.07 -8.81
N SER A 169 -8.66 -16.93 -8.38
CA SER A 169 -9.58 -16.13 -9.17
C SER A 169 -9.42 -14.64 -8.89
N LYS A 170 -9.91 -13.81 -9.83
CA LYS A 170 -10.07 -12.36 -9.60
C LYS A 170 -11.09 -12.07 -8.49
N ASP A 171 -12.11 -12.91 -8.33
CA ASP A 171 -13.19 -12.71 -7.35
C ASP A 171 -12.65 -12.72 -5.91
N ASP A 172 -11.68 -13.59 -5.64
CA ASP A 172 -11.00 -13.65 -4.34
C ASP A 172 -10.28 -12.32 -4.03
N PHE A 173 -9.71 -11.63 -5.03
CA PHE A 173 -9.10 -10.32 -4.83
C PHE A 173 -10.12 -9.23 -4.48
N TYR A 174 -11.28 -9.23 -5.14
CA TYR A 174 -12.30 -8.23 -4.82
C TYR A 174 -12.82 -8.41 -3.38
N GLU A 175 -12.99 -9.64 -2.89
CA GLU A 175 -13.38 -9.87 -1.49
C GLU A 175 -12.34 -9.31 -0.52
N VAL A 176 -11.06 -9.53 -0.79
CA VAL A 176 -9.97 -9.02 0.05
C VAL A 176 -9.89 -7.49 -0.02
N ILE A 177 -10.08 -6.88 -1.20
CA ILE A 177 -10.12 -5.41 -1.37
C ILE A 177 -11.30 -4.80 -0.60
N GLU A 178 -12.48 -5.42 -0.59
CA GLU A 178 -13.62 -4.93 0.19
C GLU A 178 -13.34 -4.97 1.69
N LYS A 179 -12.74 -6.06 2.20
CA LYS A 179 -12.32 -6.14 3.62
C LYS A 179 -11.26 -5.09 3.95
N LEU A 180 -10.35 -4.84 3.01
CA LEU A 180 -9.32 -3.80 3.15
C LEU A 180 -9.92 -2.41 3.33
N LYS A 181 -11.03 -2.08 2.69
CA LYS A 181 -11.69 -0.77 2.88
C LYS A 181 -12.17 -0.55 4.32
N GLU A 182 -12.35 -1.60 5.13
CA GLU A 182 -12.69 -1.45 6.55
C GLU A 182 -11.52 -0.90 7.39
N VAL A 183 -10.27 -1.06 6.93
CA VAL A 183 -9.07 -0.67 7.69
C VAL A 183 -8.53 0.72 7.33
N PHE A 184 -8.98 1.25 6.19
CA PHE A 184 -8.61 2.59 5.71
C PHE A 184 -9.72 3.60 6.02
N ASP A 185 -9.33 4.83 6.31
CA ASP A 185 -10.29 5.94 6.41
C ASP A 185 -10.78 6.33 5.00
N MET A 186 -11.93 5.81 4.61
CA MET A 186 -12.53 6.05 3.29
C MET A 186 -12.93 7.51 3.04
N GLU A 187 -12.94 8.38 4.06
CA GLU A 187 -13.08 9.82 3.85
C GLU A 187 -11.81 10.42 3.24
N GLN A 188 -10.65 9.83 3.56
CA GLN A 188 -9.33 10.31 3.13
C GLN A 188 -8.70 9.50 2.00
N TRP A 189 -9.14 8.24 1.82
CA TRP A 189 -8.60 7.33 0.82
C TRP A 189 -9.57 7.06 -0.33
N SER A 190 -9.01 6.96 -1.54
CA SER A 190 -9.68 6.54 -2.77
C SER A 190 -9.00 5.27 -3.27
N PHE A 191 -9.79 4.26 -3.59
CA PHE A 191 -9.30 2.96 -4.04
C PHE A 191 -9.50 2.88 -5.56
N GLU A 192 -8.45 2.50 -6.28
CA GLU A 192 -8.48 2.33 -7.74
C GLU A 192 -7.93 0.97 -8.11
N ILE A 193 -8.57 0.28 -9.05
CA ILE A 193 -8.12 -1.02 -9.54
C ILE A 193 -7.59 -0.81 -10.95
N ASP A 194 -6.30 -1.06 -11.13
CA ASP A 194 -5.59 -1.06 -12.40
C ASP A 194 -5.53 -2.53 -12.89
N GLU A 195 -6.43 -2.89 -13.83
CA GLU A 195 -6.45 -4.22 -14.47
C GLU A 195 -5.56 -4.32 -15.71
#